data_AF-A0A7X9A8E8-F1
#
_entry.id   AF-A0A7X9A8E8-F1
#
_cell.length_a   1.000
_cell.length_b   1.000
_cell.length_c   1.000
_cell.angle_alpha   90.00
_cell.angle_beta   90.00
_cell.angle_gamma   90.00
#
_symmetry.space_group_name_H-M   'P 1'
#
loop_
_entity.id
_entity.type
_entity.pdbx_description
1 polymer ?
#
loop_
_entity_poly.entity_id
_entity_poly.type
_entity_poly.pdbx_seq_one_letter_code
_entity_poly.pdbx_strand_id
1 'polypeptide(L)'
;MKIDITLRVNPKMMEDTQENLRRAKTGHFGTHFDVRDKEFPLDYTERKAIVFDVSEIKNRDIVVTDVDLEKVTEGMFVAFYSGYIEKEGYGTKKYFEEHPQLSMELIEALLEKQISIIGVDFAGIRMEKEHTSTDQYCANHGVFIVENLCNLKTVLDAGGLFTARTYPMSFSGMTGLPCRVVAELKI
;
A
#
# COMPACT_ATOMS: atom_id res chain seq x y z
N MET A 1 -5.20 -9.25 18.68
CA MET A 1 -6.23 -8.24 18.30
C MET A 1 -6.23 -8.09 16.79
N LYS A 2 -7.37 -7.77 16.16
CA LYS A 2 -7.44 -7.51 14.72
C LYS A 2 -7.77 -6.05 14.47
N ILE A 3 -7.01 -5.39 13.61
CA ILE A 3 -7.22 -4.01 13.17
C ILE A 3 -7.52 -4.07 11.67
N ASP A 4 -8.65 -3.49 11.29
CA ASP A 4 -8.96 -3.30 9.88
C ASP A 4 -8.13 -2.12 9.35
N ILE A 5 -7.24 -2.41 8.41
CA ILE A 5 -6.39 -1.38 7.78
C ILE A 5 -6.88 -1.07 6.35
N THR A 6 -8.12 -1.46 6.06
CA THR A 6 -8.82 -1.17 4.80
C THR A 6 -9.58 0.15 4.91
N LEU A 7 -9.38 1.06 3.96
CA LEU A 7 -10.19 2.26 3.84
C LEU A 7 -11.66 1.90 3.65
N ARG A 8 -12.51 2.44 4.54
CA ARG A 8 -13.96 2.34 4.39
C ARG A 8 -14.44 3.32 3.33
N VAL A 9 -14.75 2.80 2.15
CA VAL A 9 -15.38 3.56 1.07
C VAL A 9 -16.90 3.60 1.24
N ASN A 10 -17.52 4.72 0.86
CA ASN A 10 -18.97 4.87 0.79
C ASN A 10 -19.39 5.26 -0.65
N PRO A 11 -20.67 5.11 -1.03
CA PRO A 11 -21.12 5.39 -2.40
C PRO A 11 -20.81 6.81 -2.87
N LYS A 12 -20.92 7.79 -1.97
CA LYS A 12 -20.63 9.19 -2.29
C LYS A 12 -19.17 9.37 -2.75
N MET A 13 -18.21 8.79 -2.03
CA MET A 13 -16.79 8.86 -2.41
C MET A 13 -16.51 8.29 -3.82
N MET A 14 -17.28 7.29 -4.24
CA MET A 14 -17.15 6.66 -5.55
C MET A 14 -17.69 7.55 -6.67
N GLU A 15 -18.80 8.23 -6.41
CA GLU A 15 -19.51 9.09 -7.37
C GLU A 15 -19.02 10.55 -7.34
N ASP A 16 -18.21 10.93 -6.35
CA ASP A 16 -17.74 12.31 -6.12
C ASP A 16 -16.98 12.88 -7.34
N THR A 17 -16.27 12.03 -8.11
CA THR A 17 -15.57 12.45 -9.34
C THR A 17 -15.64 11.40 -10.44
N GLN A 18 -15.60 11.84 -11.71
CA GLN A 18 -15.46 10.96 -12.87
C GLN A 18 -14.17 10.13 -12.82
N GLU A 19 -13.13 10.66 -12.21
CA GLU A 19 -11.86 9.96 -12.01
C GLU A 19 -12.03 8.80 -11.01
N ASN A 20 -12.73 9.01 -9.90
CA ASN A 20 -13.04 7.96 -8.93
C ASN A 20 -13.86 6.83 -9.57
N LEU A 21 -14.85 7.17 -10.41
CA LEU A 21 -15.59 6.19 -11.19
C LEU A 21 -14.69 5.39 -12.15
N ARG A 22 -13.73 6.05 -12.81
CA ARG A 22 -12.77 5.39 -13.69
C ARG A 22 -11.86 4.44 -12.90
N ARG A 23 -11.31 4.92 -11.78
CA ARG A 23 -10.46 4.12 -10.87
C ARG A 23 -11.21 2.90 -10.36
N ALA A 24 -12.48 3.04 -10.01
CA ALA A 24 -13.30 1.92 -9.56
C ALA A 24 -13.51 0.88 -10.67
N LYS A 25 -13.72 1.31 -11.92
CA LYS A 25 -13.84 0.41 -13.07
C LYS A 25 -12.56 -0.35 -13.40
N THR A 26 -11.39 0.18 -13.01
CA THR A 26 -10.09 -0.49 -13.17
C THR A 26 -9.59 -1.16 -11.89
N GLY A 27 -10.34 -1.04 -10.79
CA GLY A 27 -10.06 -1.67 -9.50
C GLY A 27 -9.03 -0.95 -8.62
N HIS A 28 -8.66 0.28 -8.99
CA HIS A 28 -7.72 1.14 -8.25
C HIS A 28 -8.45 2.15 -7.34
N PHE A 29 -9.54 1.71 -6.70
CA PHE A 29 -10.38 2.57 -5.85
C PHE A 29 -10.46 2.03 -4.43
N GLY A 30 -10.36 2.93 -3.46
CA GLY A 30 -10.16 2.60 -2.06
C GLY A 30 -8.85 1.85 -1.83
N THR A 31 -8.81 1.04 -0.76
CA THR A 31 -7.72 0.08 -0.58
C THR A 31 -7.81 -1.00 -1.64
N HIS A 32 -6.73 -1.16 -2.39
CA HIS A 32 -6.65 -2.12 -3.48
C HIS A 32 -5.24 -2.71 -3.56
N PHE A 33 -5.13 -3.79 -4.31
CA PHE A 33 -3.91 -4.52 -4.59
C PHE A 33 -3.57 -4.35 -6.07
N ASP A 34 -2.41 -3.80 -6.38
CA ASP A 34 -1.94 -3.58 -7.75
C ASP A 34 -1.35 -4.87 -8.32
N VAL A 35 -2.23 -5.71 -8.89
CA VAL A 35 -1.86 -7.01 -9.47
C VAL A 35 -1.20 -6.89 -10.85
N ARG A 36 -1.44 -5.77 -11.53
CA ARG A 36 -0.86 -5.46 -12.84
C ARG A 36 -1.22 -6.51 -13.89
N ASP A 37 -0.23 -7.04 -14.62
CA ASP A 37 -0.40 -8.10 -15.60
C ASP A 37 -0.23 -9.51 -14.99
N LYS A 38 -0.22 -9.62 -13.66
CA LYS A 38 -0.06 -10.88 -12.92
C LYS A 38 -1.40 -11.35 -12.34
N GLU A 39 -1.32 -12.42 -11.54
CA GLU A 39 -2.40 -12.88 -10.68
C GLU A 39 -1.98 -12.77 -9.22
N PHE A 40 -2.95 -12.66 -8.31
CA PHE A 40 -2.68 -12.63 -6.88
C PHE A 40 -2.18 -14.00 -6.39
N PRO A 41 -0.96 -14.09 -5.81
CA PRO A 41 -0.48 -15.35 -5.25
C PRO A 41 -1.21 -15.68 -3.94
N LEU A 42 -1.88 -16.83 -3.84
CA LEU A 42 -2.64 -17.20 -2.65
C LEU A 42 -1.78 -17.34 -1.38
N ASP A 43 -0.50 -17.67 -1.52
CA ASP A 43 0.45 -17.70 -0.39
C ASP A 43 0.71 -16.30 0.20
N TYR A 44 0.28 -15.22 -0.47
CA TYR A 44 0.40 -13.83 0.01
C TYR A 44 -0.82 -13.41 0.85
N THR A 45 -1.81 -14.29 1.03
CA THR A 45 -2.97 -14.03 1.91
C THR A 45 -2.56 -13.84 3.37
N GLU A 46 -1.45 -14.42 3.79
CA GLU A 46 -0.90 -14.28 5.14
C GLU A 46 0.61 -14.01 5.08
N ARG A 47 1.04 -12.81 5.45
CA ARG A 47 2.47 -12.46 5.53
C ARG A 47 2.83 -11.90 6.90
N LYS A 48 4.03 -12.23 7.39
CA LYS A 48 4.65 -11.47 8.49
C LYS A 48 4.83 -10.03 8.01
N ALA A 49 4.49 -9.07 8.85
CA ALA A 49 4.44 -7.68 8.44
C ALA A 49 5.13 -6.75 9.43
N ILE A 50 5.64 -5.64 8.90
CA ILE A 50 6.17 -4.51 9.66
C ILE A 50 5.60 -3.22 9.08
N VAL A 51 5.29 -2.25 9.93
CA VAL A 51 5.02 -0.87 9.52
C VAL A 51 6.14 0.04 10.03
N PHE A 52 6.67 0.86 9.12
CA PHE A 52 7.61 1.93 9.44
C PHE A 52 6.88 3.26 9.58
N ASP A 53 7.24 4.02 10.61
CA ASP A 53 6.76 5.39 10.78
C ASP A 53 7.64 6.34 9.95
N VAL A 54 7.02 6.94 8.94
CA VAL A 54 7.63 7.96 8.07
C VAL A 54 6.82 9.26 8.11
N SER A 55 6.05 9.49 9.18
CA SER A 55 5.14 10.64 9.30
C SER A 55 5.85 11.99 9.28
N GLU A 56 7.13 12.01 9.68
CA GLU A 56 7.97 13.21 9.73
C GLU A 56 8.69 13.50 8.42
N ILE A 57 8.66 12.58 7.45
CA ILE A 57 9.28 12.79 6.14
C ILE A 57 8.35 13.64 5.28
N LYS A 58 8.85 14.79 4.82
CA LYS A 58 8.09 15.80 4.06
C LYS A 58 8.97 16.42 2.99
N ASN A 59 8.37 16.77 1.85
CA ASN A 59 9.01 17.50 0.75
C ASN A 59 10.25 16.80 0.15
N ARG A 60 10.37 15.49 0.33
CA ARG A 60 11.37 14.63 -0.31
C ARG A 60 10.86 13.19 -0.33
N ASP A 61 11.50 12.37 -1.14
CA ASP A 61 11.27 10.92 -1.16
C ASP A 61 11.64 10.30 0.20
N ILE A 62 10.93 9.24 0.58
CA ILE A 62 11.30 8.35 1.67
C ILE A 62 12.44 7.47 1.18
N VAL A 63 13.59 7.53 1.84
CA VAL A 63 14.83 6.88 1.40
C VAL A 63 15.20 5.71 2.32
N VAL A 64 16.21 4.92 1.91
CA VAL A 64 16.70 3.76 2.65
C VAL A 64 17.03 4.07 4.11
N THR A 65 17.62 5.23 4.40
CA THR A 65 18.03 5.63 5.75
C THR A 65 16.87 6.04 6.67
N ASP A 66 15.66 6.20 6.12
CA ASP A 66 14.46 6.51 6.92
C ASP A 66 13.85 5.27 7.59
N VAL A 67 14.30 4.07 7.21
CA VAL A 67 13.76 2.80 7.72
C VAL A 67 14.87 1.84 8.14
N ASP A 68 14.53 0.97 9.10
CA ASP A 68 15.45 -0.05 9.60
C ASP A 68 15.30 -1.35 8.79
N LEU A 69 15.99 -1.41 7.65
CA LEU A 69 15.95 -2.55 6.73
C LEU A 69 16.46 -3.87 7.33
N GLU A 70 17.21 -3.84 8.45
CA GLU A 70 17.63 -5.06 9.15
C GLU A 70 16.44 -5.83 9.74
N LYS A 71 15.32 -5.14 9.99
CA LYS A 71 14.06 -5.77 10.45
C LYS A 71 13.27 -6.43 9.33
N VAL A 72 13.64 -6.18 8.06
CA VAL A 72 12.95 -6.68 6.89
C VAL A 72 13.59 -7.99 6.44
N THR A 73 12.76 -9.04 6.36
CA THR A 73 13.14 -10.36 5.87
C THR A 73 12.30 -10.77 4.65
N GLU A 74 12.76 -11.80 3.95
CA GLU A 74 12.06 -12.39 2.81
C GLU A 74 10.58 -12.68 3.11
N GLY A 75 9.74 -12.45 2.10
CA GLY A 75 8.30 -12.71 2.13
C GLY A 75 7.48 -11.74 2.99
N MET A 76 8.07 -10.70 3.57
CA MET A 76 7.31 -9.78 4.44
C MET A 76 6.34 -8.88 3.68
N PHE A 77 5.30 -8.42 4.38
CA PHE A 77 4.55 -7.22 4.02
C PHE A 77 5.23 -6.03 4.71
N VAL A 78 5.72 -5.05 3.96
CA VAL A 78 6.36 -3.85 4.49
C VAL A 78 5.47 -2.64 4.25
N ALA A 79 4.93 -2.07 5.32
CA ALA A 79 4.05 -0.92 5.27
C ALA A 79 4.78 0.38 5.63
N PHE A 80 4.32 1.50 5.07
CA PHE A 80 4.80 2.84 5.38
C PHE A 80 3.63 3.69 5.88
N TYR A 81 3.70 4.14 7.13
CA TYR A 81 2.74 5.08 7.69
C TYR A 81 3.26 6.50 7.55
N SER A 82 2.59 7.32 6.76
CA SER A 82 2.88 8.74 6.59
C SER A 82 1.87 9.64 7.32
N GLY A 83 0.72 9.08 7.70
CA GLY A 83 -0.47 9.78 8.18
C GLY A 83 -1.22 10.54 7.09
N TYR A 84 -0.92 10.32 5.80
CA TYR A 84 -1.43 11.13 4.71
C TYR A 84 -2.94 10.96 4.50
N ILE A 85 -3.46 9.72 4.53
CA ILE A 85 -4.90 9.45 4.44
C ILE A 85 -5.72 10.06 5.57
N GLU A 86 -5.14 10.19 6.76
CA GLU A 86 -5.80 10.77 7.93
C GLU A 86 -5.82 12.30 7.85
N LYS A 87 -4.73 12.91 7.36
CA LYS A 87 -4.56 14.37 7.25
C LYS A 87 -5.34 14.97 6.09
N GLU A 88 -5.21 14.39 4.90
CA GLU A 88 -5.79 14.95 3.67
C GLU A 88 -7.19 14.40 3.36
N GLY A 89 -7.46 13.16 3.77
CA GLY A 89 -8.68 12.44 3.41
C GLY A 89 -8.65 11.90 1.98
N TYR A 90 -9.03 10.63 1.83
CA TYR A 90 -9.09 9.96 0.53
C TYR A 90 -10.11 10.62 -0.42
N GLY A 91 -9.75 10.68 -1.71
CA GLY A 91 -10.67 11.03 -2.79
C GLY A 91 -10.59 12.49 -3.25
N THR A 92 -9.78 13.33 -2.59
CA THR A 92 -9.54 14.71 -3.03
C THR A 92 -8.50 14.76 -4.15
N LYS A 93 -8.53 15.80 -4.98
CA LYS A 93 -7.50 16.03 -6.00
C LYS A 93 -6.10 16.09 -5.38
N LYS A 94 -5.97 16.83 -4.27
CA LYS A 94 -4.72 16.96 -3.52
C LYS A 94 -4.19 15.59 -3.06
N TYR A 95 -5.06 14.73 -2.56
CA TYR A 95 -4.70 13.38 -2.12
C TYR A 95 -4.03 12.54 -3.23
N PHE A 96 -4.43 12.73 -4.48
CA PHE A 96 -3.87 11.98 -5.61
C PHE A 96 -2.66 12.66 -6.27
N GLU A 97 -2.45 13.95 -6.07
CA GLU A 97 -1.40 14.72 -6.77
C GLU A 97 -0.22 15.12 -5.88
N GLU A 98 -0.38 15.15 -4.56
CA GLU A 98 0.63 15.68 -3.63
C GLU A 98 1.02 14.66 -2.56
N HIS A 99 0.89 13.37 -2.85
CA HIS A 99 1.15 12.32 -1.87
C HIS A 99 2.66 12.03 -1.69
N PRO A 100 3.08 11.48 -0.54
CA PRO A 100 4.45 11.01 -0.36
C PRO A 100 4.82 9.95 -1.38
N GLN A 101 6.12 9.73 -1.60
CA GLN A 101 6.62 8.66 -2.46
C GLN A 101 7.91 8.06 -1.90
N LEU A 102 8.20 6.82 -2.29
CA LEU A 102 9.43 6.11 -1.93
C LEU A 102 10.50 6.42 -2.98
N SER A 103 11.77 6.52 -2.59
CA SER A 103 12.87 6.60 -3.55
C SER A 103 13.02 5.28 -4.31
N MET A 104 13.52 5.35 -5.56
CA MET A 104 13.81 4.12 -6.32
C MET A 104 14.82 3.23 -5.61
N GLU A 105 15.81 3.81 -4.93
CA GLU A 105 16.81 3.08 -4.15
C GLU A 105 16.17 2.28 -3.00
N LEU A 106 15.17 2.85 -2.32
CA LEU A 106 14.43 2.15 -1.27
C LEU A 106 13.58 1.02 -1.86
N ILE A 107 12.92 1.26 -2.99
CA ILE A 107 12.14 0.23 -3.68
C ILE A 107 13.07 -0.94 -4.08
N GLU A 108 14.20 -0.65 -4.72
CA GLU A 108 15.20 -1.66 -5.12
C GLU A 108 15.70 -2.46 -3.92
N ALA A 109 16.04 -1.81 -2.80
CA ALA A 109 16.48 -2.49 -1.59
C ALA A 109 15.40 -3.43 -0.99
N LEU A 110 14.11 -3.09 -1.14
CA LEU A 110 13.00 -3.96 -0.73
C LEU A 110 12.84 -5.16 -1.68
N LEU A 111 13.00 -4.93 -2.99
CA LEU A 111 12.98 -6.00 -4.00
C LEU A 111 14.14 -6.99 -3.79
N GLU A 112 15.34 -6.50 -3.51
CA GLU A 112 16.51 -7.34 -3.20
C GLU A 112 16.28 -8.22 -1.96
N LYS A 113 15.52 -7.73 -0.98
CA LYS A 113 15.09 -8.51 0.19
C LYS A 113 13.98 -9.51 -0.11
N GLN A 114 13.44 -9.53 -1.33
CA GLN A 114 12.39 -10.46 -1.77
C GLN A 114 11.18 -10.42 -0.83
N ILE A 115 10.77 -9.22 -0.43
CA ILE A 115 9.51 -9.03 0.31
C ILE A 115 8.32 -9.38 -0.60
N SER A 116 7.13 -9.55 -0.05
CA SER A 116 5.94 -9.87 -0.84
C SER A 116 5.11 -8.66 -1.22
N ILE A 117 4.93 -7.71 -0.29
CA ILE A 117 4.00 -6.60 -0.48
C ILE A 117 4.59 -5.32 0.10
N ILE A 118 4.49 -4.21 -0.64
CA ILE A 118 4.69 -2.85 -0.15
C ILE A 118 3.32 -2.23 0.12
N GLY A 119 3.05 -1.81 1.35
CA GLY A 119 1.81 -1.16 1.74
C GLY A 119 1.99 0.33 2.04
N VAL A 120 1.09 1.18 1.58
CA VAL A 120 1.14 2.63 1.84
C VAL A 120 -0.21 3.19 2.25
N ASP A 121 -0.23 4.20 3.12
CA ASP A 121 -1.43 4.97 3.48
C ASP A 121 -1.67 6.19 2.57
N PHE A 122 -1.23 6.07 1.32
CA PHE A 122 -1.37 7.09 0.28
C PHE A 122 -1.56 6.44 -1.11
N ALA A 123 -1.74 7.27 -2.14
CA ALA A 123 -2.20 6.87 -3.47
C ALA A 123 -1.11 6.29 -4.41
N GLY A 124 0.00 5.83 -3.85
CA GLY A 124 1.01 5.06 -4.60
C GLY A 124 2.45 5.30 -4.21
N ILE A 125 3.34 4.38 -4.59
CA ILE A 125 4.75 4.40 -4.18
C ILE A 125 5.61 5.37 -4.98
N ARG A 126 5.16 5.76 -6.19
CA ARG A 126 5.72 6.82 -7.05
C ARG A 126 4.59 7.64 -7.65
N MET A 127 4.88 8.86 -8.07
CA MET A 127 3.90 9.77 -8.66
C MET A 127 3.93 9.79 -10.20
N GLU A 128 2.86 10.38 -10.77
CA GLU A 128 2.74 10.76 -12.17
C GLU A 128 3.14 9.64 -13.17
N LYS A 129 4.15 9.91 -14.02
CA LYS A 129 4.58 9.03 -15.10
C LYS A 129 5.30 7.78 -14.62
N GLU A 130 5.85 7.83 -13.40
CA GLU A 130 6.63 6.71 -12.84
C GLU A 130 5.75 5.68 -12.15
N HIS A 131 4.61 6.10 -11.59
CA HIS A 131 3.67 5.25 -10.85
C HIS A 131 3.42 3.90 -11.54
N THR A 132 2.80 3.92 -12.72
CA THR A 132 2.41 2.69 -13.43
C THR A 132 3.61 1.87 -13.91
N SER A 133 4.74 2.48 -14.26
CA SER A 133 5.94 1.70 -14.62
C SER A 133 6.57 1.04 -13.41
N THR A 134 6.55 1.69 -12.25
CA THR A 134 7.18 1.19 -11.03
C THR A 134 6.39 0.06 -10.40
N ASP A 135 5.06 0.11 -10.32
CA ASP A 135 4.32 -1.05 -9.78
C ASP A 135 4.45 -2.26 -10.71
N GLN A 136 4.55 -2.03 -12.03
CA GLN A 136 4.82 -3.11 -12.98
C GLN A 136 6.21 -3.71 -12.77
N TYR A 137 7.21 -2.86 -12.52
CA TYR A 137 8.56 -3.28 -12.19
C TYR A 137 8.58 -4.13 -10.92
N CYS A 138 7.90 -3.70 -9.86
CA CYS A 138 7.72 -4.50 -8.64
C CYS A 138 7.03 -5.84 -8.92
N ALA A 139 5.91 -5.83 -9.66
CA ALA A 139 5.15 -7.04 -9.97
C ALA A 139 5.97 -8.05 -10.79
N ASN A 140 6.86 -7.58 -11.67
CA ASN A 140 7.80 -8.43 -12.40
C ASN A 140 8.85 -9.11 -11.49
N HIS A 141 9.08 -8.58 -10.28
CA HIS A 141 9.92 -9.16 -9.24
C HIS A 141 9.11 -9.95 -8.19
N GLY A 142 7.80 -10.17 -8.42
CA GLY A 142 6.93 -10.87 -7.47
C GLY A 142 6.57 -10.06 -6.22
N VAL A 143 6.77 -8.75 -6.26
CA VAL A 143 6.45 -7.82 -5.17
C VAL A 143 5.29 -6.92 -5.61
N PHE A 144 4.25 -6.81 -4.78
CA PHE A 144 3.03 -6.08 -5.16
C PHE A 144 2.76 -4.91 -4.25
N ILE A 145 1.94 -3.97 -4.72
CA ILE A 145 1.60 -2.77 -3.97
C ILE A 145 0.19 -2.89 -3.41
N VAL A 146 0.01 -2.41 -2.17
CA VAL A 146 -1.30 -2.17 -1.58
C VAL A 146 -1.39 -0.72 -1.15
N GLU A 147 -2.30 0.01 -1.78
CA GLU A 147 -2.44 1.45 -1.60
C GLU A 147 -3.59 1.82 -0.67
N ASN A 148 -3.60 3.08 -0.23
CA ASN A 148 -4.69 3.69 0.51
C ASN A 148 -5.08 2.90 1.77
N LEU A 149 -4.09 2.32 2.47
CA LEU A 149 -4.29 1.73 3.79
C LEU A 149 -4.69 2.80 4.80
N CYS A 150 -5.36 2.39 5.88
CA CYS A 150 -5.71 3.27 6.99
C CYS A 150 -5.38 2.61 8.35
N ASN A 151 -5.53 3.36 9.45
CA ASN A 151 -5.33 2.86 10.81
C ASN A 151 -3.92 2.28 11.09
N LEU A 152 -2.93 2.56 10.24
CA LEU A 152 -1.56 2.10 10.43
C LEU A 152 -0.94 2.68 11.70
N LYS A 153 -1.38 3.87 12.14
CA LYS A 153 -0.99 4.44 13.44
C LYS A 153 -1.32 3.52 14.61
N THR A 154 -2.50 2.91 14.61
CA THR A 154 -2.91 1.96 15.66
C THR A 154 -2.03 0.70 15.66
N VAL A 155 -1.56 0.25 14.49
CA VAL A 155 -0.62 -0.86 14.38
C VAL A 155 0.77 -0.46 14.92
N LEU A 156 1.24 0.74 14.59
CA LEU A 156 2.49 1.31 15.11
C LEU A 156 2.47 1.44 16.63
N ASP A 157 1.40 1.98 17.21
CA ASP A 157 1.25 2.17 18.65
C ASP A 157 1.24 0.84 19.42
N ALA A 158 0.93 -0.27 18.73
CA ALA A 158 1.00 -1.63 19.25
C ALA A 158 2.34 -2.36 18.96
N GLY A 159 3.36 -1.64 18.49
CA GLY A 159 4.73 -2.15 18.27
C GLY A 159 5.11 -2.39 16.81
N GLY A 160 4.20 -2.15 15.85
CA GLY A 160 4.49 -2.12 14.42
C GLY A 160 4.72 -3.48 13.74
N LEU A 161 4.87 -4.58 14.48
CA LEU A 161 4.95 -5.93 13.95
C LEU A 161 3.58 -6.63 14.00
N PHE A 162 3.17 -7.24 12.90
CA PHE A 162 1.86 -7.89 12.80
C PHE A 162 1.85 -9.02 11.77
N THR A 163 0.74 -9.74 11.68
CA THR A 163 0.45 -10.63 10.56
C THR A 163 -0.54 -9.93 9.64
N ALA A 164 -0.12 -9.63 8.40
CA ALA A 164 -0.99 -9.06 7.38
C ALA A 164 -1.86 -10.15 6.78
N ARG A 165 -3.17 -9.94 6.81
CA ARG A 165 -4.18 -10.77 6.16
C ARG A 165 -4.72 -10.02 4.95
N THR A 166 -4.33 -10.40 3.75
CA THR A 166 -4.58 -9.66 2.51
C THR A 166 -5.53 -10.45 1.61
N TYR A 167 -6.70 -9.88 1.30
CA TYR A 167 -7.73 -10.53 0.51
C TYR A 167 -8.19 -9.64 -0.65
N PRO A 168 -7.46 -9.65 -1.78
CA PRO A 168 -7.91 -9.01 -3.02
C PRO A 168 -9.10 -9.78 -3.60
N MET A 169 -10.03 -9.07 -4.23
CA MET A 169 -11.12 -9.68 -4.98
C MET A 169 -10.58 -10.43 -6.20
N SER A 170 -11.15 -11.59 -6.51
CA SER A 170 -10.77 -12.41 -7.67
C SER A 170 -11.43 -11.89 -8.96
N PHE A 171 -11.09 -10.66 -9.35
CA PHE A 171 -11.54 -10.08 -10.61
C PHE A 171 -10.57 -10.39 -11.74
N SER A 172 -11.09 -10.78 -12.90
CA SER A 172 -10.29 -11.07 -14.09
C SER A 172 -10.18 -9.84 -15.00
N GLY A 173 -9.01 -9.63 -15.63
CA GLY A 173 -8.81 -8.56 -16.62
C GLY A 173 -8.68 -7.16 -16.02
N MET A 174 -8.38 -7.05 -14.73
CA MET A 174 -8.17 -5.80 -14.01
C MET A 174 -6.73 -5.73 -13.49
N THR A 175 -6.15 -4.53 -13.50
CA THR A 175 -4.78 -4.28 -13.03
C THR A 175 -4.71 -3.90 -11.56
N GLY A 176 -5.82 -3.46 -10.99
CA GLY A 176 -6.03 -3.26 -9.57
C GLY A 176 -7.17 -4.15 -9.08
N LEU A 177 -7.05 -4.66 -7.86
CA LEU A 177 -8.05 -5.51 -7.23
C LEU A 177 -8.51 -4.86 -5.93
N PRO A 178 -9.79 -4.51 -5.76
CA PRO A 178 -10.30 -4.08 -4.45
C PRO A 178 -9.89 -5.08 -3.38
N CYS A 179 -9.37 -4.60 -2.25
CA CYS A 179 -8.69 -5.46 -1.31
C CYS A 179 -9.12 -5.19 0.12
N ARG A 180 -9.41 -6.26 0.86
CA ARG A 180 -9.58 -6.23 2.32
C ARG A 180 -8.25 -6.60 2.97
N VAL A 181 -7.75 -5.73 3.85
CA VAL A 181 -6.50 -5.96 4.58
C VAL A 181 -6.73 -5.82 6.08
N VAL A 182 -6.33 -6.84 6.83
CA VAL A 182 -6.45 -6.87 8.30
C VAL A 182 -5.08 -7.09 8.92
N ALA A 183 -4.69 -6.22 9.85
CA ALA A 183 -3.54 -6.43 10.70
C ALA A 183 -3.92 -7.26 11.93
N GLU A 184 -3.35 -8.46 12.05
CA GLU A 184 -3.52 -9.33 13.21
C GLU A 184 -2.31 -9.23 14.13
N LEU A 185 -2.52 -8.65 15.31
CA LEU A 185 -1.50 -8.48 16.33
C LEU A 185 -1.44 -9.73 17.22
N LYS A 186 -0.23 -10.25 17.41
CA LYS A 186 0.07 -11.25 18.44
C LYS A 186 0.12 -10.52 19.78
N ILE A 187 -0.91 -10.72 20.60
CA ILE A 187 -0.96 -10.27 21.99
C ILE A 187 -0.35 -11.37 22.85
#